data_AF-A0A9E4RWE9-F1
#
_entry.id   AF-A0A9E4RWE9-F1
#
_cell.length_a   1.000
_cell.length_b   1.000
_cell.length_c   1.000
_cell.angle_alpha   90.00
_cell.angle_beta   90.00
_cell.angle_gamma   90.00
#
_symmetry.space_group_name_H-M   'P 1'
#
loop_
_entity.id
_entity.type
_entity.pdbx_description
1 polymer ?
#
loop_
_entity_poly.entity_id
_entity_poly.type
_entity_poly.pdbx_seq_one_letter_code
_entity_poly.pdbx_strand_id
1 'polypeptide(L)'
;MTIVRELRRLIDEVRNTRGFERITVVTPTNQASFYLRRALARKGLFNVDFKRLEDIAEQLAGREFDQPLLHDLQASEFVYEAARDQKLGTRLGGTDVSPQLQTALHSTFRELELLKRGQLDRLRAGSDVQRELVGRFDSYMHFANRYRRGVVVAERAAKIVRNHQGTGTSGQKARALGVVILVKAAPVAPVQRPLFDALAGLPDTVTVSIPDDVFDGMTSKAATGTGQKTSRQNRQNLNPIGVPDVAEEVRDVVRKIVGLARPNAAGKAKKFARMAVVFEDDTYATRIGEALELAGIPVSGPDRTALSDAPEGRFVTGLLDLFENDFTRLDLTAWLSTAPVKDSNTGLPVPAARWDALSRTAGVTSSVEDSWIPRLDQFANHRVVRAQRSERLDEGRANEVDAAKS
;
A
#
# COMPACT_ATOMS: atom_id res chain seq x y z
N MET A 1 -19.64 -2.22 -24.49
CA MET A 1 -19.44 -3.67 -24.21
C MET A 1 -18.53 -3.80 -22.99
N THR A 2 -18.74 -4.78 -22.09
CA THR A 2 -17.86 -4.98 -20.93
C THR A 2 -16.52 -5.56 -21.38
N ILE A 3 -15.39 -5.05 -20.88
CA ILE A 3 -14.03 -5.54 -21.19
C ILE A 3 -13.89 -7.07 -21.11
N VAL A 4 -14.56 -7.71 -20.15
CA VAL A 4 -14.58 -9.17 -20.01
C VAL A 4 -15.11 -9.88 -21.26
N ARG A 5 -16.12 -9.31 -21.94
CA ARG A 5 -16.68 -9.88 -23.17
C ARG A 5 -15.70 -9.76 -24.32
N GLU A 6 -15.01 -8.63 -24.42
CA GLU A 6 -14.03 -8.39 -25.48
C GLU A 6 -12.80 -9.29 -25.31
N LEU A 7 -12.26 -9.38 -24.08
CA LEU A 7 -11.18 -10.30 -23.77
C LEU A 7 -11.57 -11.76 -24.05
N ARG A 8 -12.81 -12.15 -23.74
CA ARG A 8 -13.27 -13.50 -24.06
C ARG A 8 -13.29 -13.74 -25.57
N ARG A 9 -13.84 -12.80 -26.35
CA ARG A 9 -13.88 -12.88 -27.81
C ARG A 9 -12.47 -13.06 -28.39
N LEU A 10 -11.51 -12.25 -27.94
CA LEU A 10 -10.13 -12.31 -28.38
C LEU A 10 -9.44 -13.62 -27.99
N ILE A 11 -9.66 -14.10 -26.75
CA ILE A 11 -9.12 -15.38 -26.31
C ILE A 11 -9.68 -16.53 -27.17
N ASP A 12 -10.99 -16.55 -27.42
CA ASP A 12 -11.62 -17.58 -28.24
C ASP A 12 -11.13 -17.52 -29.70
N GLU A 13 -10.92 -16.33 -30.27
CA GLU A 13 -10.34 -16.12 -31.61
C GLU A 13 -8.90 -16.67 -31.72
N VAL A 14 -8.06 -16.37 -30.73
CA VAL A 14 -6.69 -16.90 -30.64
C VAL A 14 -6.70 -18.42 -30.48
N ARG A 15 -7.63 -18.97 -29.68
CA ARG A 15 -7.76 -20.42 -29.49
C ARG A 15 -8.18 -21.13 -30.77
N ASN A 16 -9.07 -20.53 -31.56
CA ASN A 16 -9.51 -21.10 -32.84
C ASN A 16 -8.41 -21.10 -33.91
N THR A 17 -7.52 -20.11 -33.88
CA THR A 17 -6.44 -19.96 -34.88
C THR A 17 -5.14 -20.66 -34.48
N ARG A 18 -4.79 -20.67 -33.19
CA ARG A 18 -3.49 -21.13 -32.66
C ARG A 18 -3.57 -22.26 -31.64
N GLY A 19 -4.76 -22.85 -31.45
CA GLY A 19 -4.95 -24.00 -30.58
C GLY A 19 -4.55 -23.73 -29.12
N PHE A 20 -3.61 -24.52 -28.60
CA PHE A 20 -3.22 -24.52 -27.18
C PHE A 20 -2.07 -23.57 -26.82
N GLU A 21 -1.69 -22.67 -27.72
CA GLU A 21 -0.63 -21.67 -27.45
C GLU A 21 -0.88 -20.86 -26.17
N ARG A 22 0.20 -20.41 -25.53
CA ARG A 22 0.10 -19.59 -24.33
C ARG A 22 -0.47 -18.21 -24.68
N ILE A 23 -1.35 -17.69 -23.82
CA ILE A 23 -1.87 -16.33 -23.93
C ILE A 23 -1.45 -15.55 -22.68
N THR A 24 -0.78 -14.42 -22.86
CA THR A 24 -0.42 -13.53 -21.75
C THR A 24 -1.27 -12.26 -21.81
N VAL A 25 -2.18 -12.12 -20.86
CA VAL A 25 -3.00 -10.91 -20.67
C VAL A 25 -2.26 -9.96 -19.74
N VAL A 26 -1.87 -8.80 -20.26
CA VAL A 26 -1.18 -7.76 -19.51
C VAL A 26 -2.20 -6.79 -18.96
N THR A 27 -2.23 -6.62 -17.64
CA THR A 27 -3.19 -5.75 -16.96
C THR A 27 -2.46 -4.65 -16.17
N PRO A 28 -3.12 -3.53 -15.84
CA PRO A 28 -2.46 -2.44 -15.12
C PRO A 28 -2.15 -2.78 -13.65
N THR A 29 -2.93 -3.67 -13.02
CA THR A 29 -2.80 -3.97 -11.58
C THR A 29 -3.07 -5.44 -11.27
N ASN A 30 -2.52 -5.95 -10.16
CA ASN A 30 -2.80 -7.31 -9.69
C ASN A 30 -4.30 -7.53 -9.42
N GLN A 31 -4.99 -6.50 -8.95
CA GLN A 31 -6.42 -6.56 -8.69
C GLN A 31 -7.23 -6.69 -9.99
N ALA A 32 -6.86 -5.96 -11.04
CA ALA A 32 -7.45 -6.13 -12.37
C ALA A 32 -7.20 -7.55 -12.91
N SER A 33 -5.96 -8.06 -12.80
CA SER A 33 -5.63 -9.45 -13.15
C SER A 33 -6.54 -10.47 -12.43
N PHE A 34 -6.68 -10.35 -11.11
CA PHE A 34 -7.49 -11.27 -10.31
C PHE A 34 -8.96 -11.28 -10.74
N TYR A 35 -9.59 -10.10 -10.85
CA TYR A 35 -11.01 -10.00 -11.21
C TYR A 35 -11.29 -10.42 -12.66
N LEU A 36 -10.42 -10.04 -13.60
CA LEU A 36 -10.56 -10.45 -15.01
C LEU A 36 -10.41 -11.97 -15.14
N ARG A 37 -9.39 -12.56 -14.51
CA ARG A 37 -9.18 -14.01 -14.49
C ARG A 37 -10.41 -14.73 -13.92
N ARG A 38 -10.90 -14.29 -12.75
CA ARG A 38 -12.08 -14.90 -12.11
C ARG A 38 -13.34 -14.78 -12.97
N ALA A 39 -13.53 -13.64 -13.64
CA ALA A 39 -14.68 -13.43 -14.51
C ALA A 39 -14.63 -14.31 -15.77
N LEU A 40 -13.45 -14.47 -16.38
CA LEU A 40 -13.23 -15.27 -17.58
C LEU A 40 -13.26 -16.79 -17.29
N ALA A 41 -12.73 -17.21 -16.13
CA ALA A 41 -12.66 -18.62 -15.73
C ALA A 41 -14.02 -19.29 -15.52
N ARG A 42 -15.12 -18.52 -15.34
CA ARG A 42 -16.48 -19.06 -15.22
C ARG A 42 -16.93 -19.95 -16.37
N LYS A 43 -16.34 -19.77 -17.56
CA LYS A 43 -16.60 -20.59 -18.77
C LYS A 43 -15.40 -21.45 -19.15
N GLY A 44 -14.50 -21.72 -18.20
CA GLY A 44 -13.22 -22.37 -18.47
C GLY A 44 -12.19 -21.41 -19.03
N LEU A 45 -10.95 -21.57 -18.58
CA LEU A 45 -9.78 -20.82 -19.01
C LEU A 45 -8.59 -21.78 -19.00
N PHE A 46 -7.88 -21.88 -20.12
CA PHE A 46 -6.75 -22.79 -20.28
C PHE A 46 -5.54 -22.04 -20.83
N ASN A 47 -4.37 -22.26 -20.23
CA ASN A 47 -3.08 -21.69 -20.65
C ASN A 47 -3.14 -20.16 -20.91
N VAL A 48 -3.81 -19.43 -20.02
CA VAL A 48 -3.90 -17.97 -20.04
C VAL A 48 -3.33 -17.41 -18.75
N ASP A 49 -2.27 -16.62 -18.86
CA ASP A 49 -1.63 -15.94 -17.74
C ASP A 49 -2.06 -14.48 -17.67
N PHE A 50 -2.14 -13.97 -16.45
CA PHE A 50 -2.43 -12.56 -16.18
C PHE A 50 -1.23 -11.98 -15.45
N LYS A 51 -0.61 -10.94 -16.03
CA LYS A 51 0.62 -10.34 -15.50
C LYS A 51 0.58 -8.82 -15.59
N ARG A 52 1.29 -8.13 -14.70
CA ARG A 52 1.58 -6.69 -14.88
C ARG A 52 2.79 -6.51 -15.79
N LEU A 53 2.97 -5.30 -16.30
CA LEU A 53 4.17 -4.94 -17.06
C LEU A 53 5.46 -5.16 -16.25
N GLU A 54 5.43 -4.83 -14.96
CA GLU A 54 6.55 -5.09 -14.03
C GLU A 54 6.92 -6.58 -13.95
N ASP A 55 5.92 -7.45 -13.82
CA ASP A 55 6.15 -8.89 -13.71
C ASP A 55 6.70 -9.48 -15.02
N ILE A 56 6.32 -8.90 -16.16
CA ILE A 56 6.88 -9.25 -17.48
C ILE A 56 8.32 -8.75 -17.60
N ALA A 57 8.60 -7.53 -17.14
CA ALA A 57 9.95 -6.98 -17.12
C ALA A 57 10.90 -7.87 -16.31
N GLU A 58 10.49 -8.25 -15.09
CA GLU A 58 11.24 -9.16 -14.22
C GLU A 58 11.38 -10.56 -14.84
N GLN A 59 10.33 -11.12 -15.45
CA GLN A 59 10.42 -12.42 -16.14
C GLN A 59 11.45 -12.40 -17.29
N LEU A 60 11.47 -11.33 -18.07
CA LEU A 60 12.34 -11.24 -19.26
C LEU A 60 13.79 -10.90 -18.90
N ALA A 61 13.99 -9.92 -18.02
CA ALA A 61 15.28 -9.30 -17.79
C ALA A 61 15.79 -9.42 -16.35
N GLY A 62 14.95 -9.75 -15.36
CA GLY A 62 15.33 -9.73 -13.95
C GLY A 62 16.53 -10.62 -13.60
N ARG A 63 16.63 -11.80 -14.25
CA ARG A 63 17.76 -12.74 -14.08
C ARG A 63 19.08 -12.29 -14.70
N GLU A 64 19.10 -11.18 -15.46
CA GLU A 64 20.33 -10.61 -16.02
C GLU A 64 21.02 -9.64 -15.05
N PHE A 65 20.41 -9.39 -13.89
CA PHE A 65 20.93 -8.53 -12.84
C PHE A 65 21.29 -9.36 -11.60
N ASP A 66 22.53 -9.24 -11.15
CA ASP A 66 22.99 -9.89 -9.90
C ASP A 66 22.55 -9.11 -8.65
N GLN A 67 22.17 -7.84 -8.82
CA GLN A 67 21.75 -6.97 -7.72
C GLN A 67 20.34 -7.34 -7.19
N PRO A 68 20.08 -7.21 -5.87
CA PRO A 68 18.75 -7.34 -5.31
C PRO A 68 17.80 -6.24 -5.81
N LEU A 69 16.49 -6.51 -5.79
CA LEU A 69 15.47 -5.53 -6.17
C LEU A 69 15.47 -4.35 -5.19
N LEU A 70 15.44 -3.13 -5.73
CA LEU A 70 15.18 -1.95 -4.91
C LEU A 70 13.70 -1.90 -4.53
N HIS A 71 13.40 -2.18 -3.26
CA HIS A 71 12.05 -2.05 -2.72
C HIS A 71 11.74 -0.59 -2.36
N ASP A 72 10.46 -0.24 -2.39
CA ASP A 72 9.98 1.12 -2.11
C ASP A 72 10.37 1.62 -0.70
N LEU A 73 10.35 0.74 0.31
CA LEU A 73 10.81 1.07 1.66
C LEU A 73 12.28 1.48 1.66
N GLN A 74 13.13 0.65 1.05
CA GLN A 74 14.56 0.91 0.93
C GLN A 74 14.85 2.20 0.14
N ALA A 75 14.08 2.44 -0.93
CA ALA A 75 14.16 3.68 -1.70
C ALA A 75 13.78 4.90 -0.84
N SER A 76 12.75 4.78 0.01
CA SER A 76 12.34 5.84 0.93
C SER A 76 13.44 6.19 1.95
N GLU A 77 14.16 5.18 2.46
CA GLU A 77 15.31 5.40 3.34
C GLU A 77 16.44 6.13 2.60
N PHE A 78 16.76 5.73 1.37
CA PHE A 78 17.79 6.41 0.58
C PHE A 78 17.40 7.86 0.23
N VAL A 79 16.11 8.13 0.06
CA VAL A 79 15.59 9.50 -0.10
C VAL A 79 15.79 10.29 1.19
N TYR A 80 15.47 9.71 2.36
CA TYR A 80 15.70 10.35 3.65
C TYR A 80 17.19 10.66 3.89
N GLU A 81 18.06 9.69 3.61
CA GLU A 81 19.52 9.84 3.68
C GLU A 81 20.03 10.95 2.75
N ALA A 82 19.51 11.02 1.53
CA ALA A 82 19.84 12.11 0.60
C ALA A 82 19.27 13.46 1.04
N ALA A 83 18.11 13.48 1.71
CA ALA A 83 17.46 14.70 2.20
C ALA A 83 18.14 15.26 3.47
N ARG A 84 18.71 14.41 4.33
CA ARG A 84 19.39 14.87 5.56
C ARG A 84 20.82 15.37 5.33
N ASP A 85 21.42 15.09 4.17
CA ASP A 85 22.79 15.53 3.87
C ASP A 85 22.87 17.06 3.74
N GLN A 86 23.48 17.69 4.74
CA GLN A 86 23.66 19.15 4.83
C GLN A 86 24.68 19.67 3.81
N LYS A 87 25.57 18.82 3.29
CA LYS A 87 26.60 19.24 2.31
C LYS A 87 25.98 19.66 0.99
N LEU A 88 24.75 19.24 0.72
CA LEU A 88 24.01 19.52 -0.52
C LEU A 88 23.20 20.82 -0.44
N GLY A 89 23.08 21.42 0.75
CA GLY A 89 22.28 22.61 1.01
C GLY A 89 21.26 22.39 2.14
N THR A 90 20.49 23.44 2.42
CA THR A 90 19.48 23.46 3.50
C THR A 90 18.09 23.86 3.01
N ARG A 91 17.88 24.02 1.69
CA ARG A 91 16.60 24.48 1.14
C ARG A 91 15.61 23.33 0.95
N LEU A 92 16.09 22.11 0.73
CA LEU A 92 15.31 20.90 0.49
C LEU A 92 15.70 19.79 1.49
N GLY A 93 15.91 20.16 2.76
CA GLY A 93 16.27 19.23 3.84
C GLY A 93 17.41 19.77 4.70
N GLY A 94 18.16 18.87 5.35
CA GLY A 94 19.21 19.21 6.31
C GLY A 94 18.97 18.53 7.65
N THR A 95 18.97 19.29 8.75
CA THR A 95 18.69 18.75 10.10
C THR A 95 17.29 18.17 10.22
N ASP A 96 16.30 18.85 9.64
CA ASP A 96 14.88 18.50 9.77
C ASP A 96 14.32 18.08 8.42
N VAL A 97 14.06 16.79 8.27
CA VAL A 97 13.40 16.21 7.08
C VAL A 97 11.99 15.80 7.48
N SER A 98 10.99 16.57 7.06
CA SER A 98 9.60 16.22 7.32
C SER A 98 9.15 15.02 6.46
N PRO A 99 8.19 14.21 6.93
CA PRO A 99 7.63 13.11 6.13
C PRO A 99 7.03 13.57 4.80
N GLN A 100 6.44 14.77 4.77
CA GLN A 100 5.89 15.37 3.54
C GLN A 100 7.00 15.70 2.54
N LEU A 101 8.13 16.25 3.02
CA LEU A 101 9.29 16.52 2.18
C LEU A 101 9.90 15.22 1.64
N GLN A 102 10.07 14.21 2.49
CA GLN A 102 10.56 12.89 2.07
C GLN A 102 9.66 12.29 0.97
N THR A 103 8.34 12.33 1.16
CA THR A 103 7.37 11.84 0.17
C THR A 103 7.45 12.61 -1.15
N ALA A 104 7.53 13.94 -1.09
CA ALA A 104 7.66 14.79 -2.27
C ALA A 104 8.99 14.57 -3.01
N LEU A 105 10.09 14.39 -2.29
CA LEU A 105 11.39 14.06 -2.88
C LEU A 105 11.36 12.66 -3.51
N HIS A 106 10.73 11.68 -2.87
CA HIS A 106 10.62 10.33 -3.40
C HIS A 106 9.83 10.32 -4.72
N SER A 107 8.68 11.01 -4.80
CA SER A 107 7.94 11.14 -6.07
C SER A 107 8.75 11.89 -7.12
N THR A 108 9.43 12.97 -6.74
CA THR A 108 10.26 13.77 -7.67
C THR A 108 11.43 12.96 -8.20
N PHE A 109 12.11 12.16 -7.38
CA PHE A 109 13.25 11.34 -7.82
C PHE A 109 12.83 10.27 -8.82
N ARG A 110 11.62 9.70 -8.69
CA ARG A 110 11.05 8.79 -9.71
C ARG A 110 10.86 9.49 -11.06
N GLU A 111 10.51 10.77 -11.07
CA GLU A 111 10.43 11.56 -12.29
C GLU A 111 11.81 11.92 -12.86
N LEU A 112 12.76 12.30 -11.99
CA LEU A 112 14.14 12.61 -12.39
C LEU A 112 14.87 11.39 -12.97
N GLU A 113 14.57 10.18 -12.51
CA GLU A 113 15.15 8.95 -13.07
C GLU A 113 14.78 8.74 -14.55
N LEU A 114 13.68 9.33 -15.03
CA LEU A 114 13.26 9.27 -16.43
C LEU A 114 14.01 10.26 -17.32
N LEU A 115 14.72 11.22 -16.75
CA LEU A 115 15.41 12.27 -17.49
C LEU A 115 16.76 11.79 -18.00
N LYS A 116 17.11 12.22 -19.21
CA LYS A 116 18.46 12.03 -19.77
C LYS A 116 19.46 12.91 -19.02
N ARG A 117 20.75 12.52 -19.01
CA ARG A 117 21.83 13.29 -18.37
C ARG A 117 21.82 14.78 -18.75
N GLY A 118 21.72 15.11 -20.04
CA GLY A 118 21.66 16.51 -20.49
C GLY A 118 20.38 17.28 -20.09
N GLN A 119 19.31 16.61 -19.63
CA GLN A 119 18.17 17.27 -19.01
C GLN A 119 18.44 17.55 -17.53
N LEU A 120 19.07 16.61 -16.81
CA LEU A 120 19.51 16.81 -15.42
C LEU A 120 20.56 17.91 -15.32
N ASP A 121 21.50 18.01 -16.26
CA ASP A 121 22.51 19.07 -16.29
C ASP A 121 21.88 20.45 -16.46
N ARG A 122 20.86 20.56 -17.32
CA ARG A 122 20.08 21.80 -17.49
C ARG A 122 19.30 22.16 -16.22
N LEU A 123 18.72 21.17 -15.55
CA LEU A 123 18.02 21.39 -14.28
C LEU A 123 19.01 21.88 -13.21
N ARG A 124 20.19 21.25 -13.10
CA ARG A 124 21.25 21.65 -12.17
C ARG A 124 21.75 23.08 -12.41
N ALA A 125 21.81 23.50 -13.67
CA ALA A 125 22.26 24.84 -14.06
C ALA A 125 21.21 25.95 -13.84
N GLY A 126 20.00 25.60 -13.39
CA GLY A 126 18.95 26.56 -13.08
C GLY A 126 19.16 27.24 -11.73
N SER A 127 18.15 27.19 -10.86
CA SER A 127 18.20 27.81 -9.53
C SER A 127 19.01 27.01 -8.51
N ASP A 128 19.39 27.64 -7.39
CA ASP A 128 20.02 26.96 -6.26
C ASP A 128 19.22 25.75 -5.77
N VAL A 129 17.88 25.88 -5.73
CA VAL A 129 16.97 24.80 -5.32
C VAL A 129 17.04 23.63 -6.30
N GLN A 130 17.09 23.91 -7.60
CA GLN A 130 17.20 22.86 -8.62
C GLN A 130 18.58 22.19 -8.59
N ARG A 131 19.64 22.95 -8.34
CA ARG A 131 21.00 22.41 -8.12
C ARG A 131 21.03 21.46 -6.92
N GLU A 132 20.46 21.88 -5.79
CA GLU A 132 20.33 21.07 -4.57
C GLU A 132 19.49 19.82 -4.84
N LEU A 133 18.34 19.94 -5.50
CA LEU A 133 17.48 18.81 -5.87
C LEU A 133 18.23 17.75 -6.68
N VAL A 134 18.97 18.16 -7.72
CA VAL A 134 19.77 17.24 -8.54
C VAL A 134 20.90 16.63 -7.73
N GLY A 135 21.56 17.40 -6.85
CA GLY A 135 22.59 16.87 -5.94
C GLY A 135 22.05 15.79 -4.99
N ARG A 136 20.86 15.99 -4.43
CA ARG A 136 20.19 14.99 -3.58
C ARG A 136 19.77 13.76 -4.40
N PHE A 137 19.28 13.96 -5.62
CA PHE A 137 18.99 12.86 -6.54
C PHE A 137 20.25 12.04 -6.87
N ASP A 138 21.41 12.67 -7.09
CA ASP A 138 22.66 11.95 -7.31
C ASP A 138 23.07 11.12 -6.09
N SER A 139 22.89 11.67 -4.88
CA SER A 139 23.14 10.97 -3.63
C SER A 139 22.23 9.74 -3.49
N TYR A 140 20.93 9.89 -3.75
CA TYR A 140 19.99 8.77 -3.84
C TYR A 140 20.45 7.72 -4.86
N MET A 141 20.87 8.14 -6.06
CA MET A 141 21.36 7.23 -7.11
C MET A 141 22.65 6.52 -6.72
N HIS A 142 23.49 7.15 -5.89
CA HIS A 142 24.68 6.51 -5.33
C HIS A 142 24.31 5.35 -4.39
N PHE A 143 23.34 5.54 -3.49
CA PHE A 143 22.86 4.44 -2.64
C PHE A 143 22.13 3.35 -3.44
N ALA A 144 21.30 3.78 -4.39
CA ALA A 144 20.51 2.90 -5.24
C ALA A 144 21.35 2.12 -6.29
N ASN A 145 22.66 2.39 -6.44
CA ASN A 145 23.51 1.71 -7.42
C ASN A 145 23.72 0.22 -7.10
N ARG A 146 23.57 -0.17 -5.83
CA ARG A 146 23.75 -1.55 -5.36
C ARG A 146 22.54 -2.43 -5.63
N TYR A 147 21.45 -1.83 -6.12
CA TYR A 147 20.17 -2.47 -6.32
C TYR A 147 19.76 -2.38 -7.78
N ARG A 148 19.04 -3.40 -8.26
CA ARG A 148 18.38 -3.31 -9.56
C ARG A 148 17.11 -2.48 -9.41
N ARG A 149 16.97 -1.50 -10.28
CA ARG A 149 15.82 -0.58 -10.31
C ARG A 149 14.87 -0.94 -11.43
N GLY A 150 13.57 -0.76 -11.18
CA GLY A 150 12.51 -1.13 -12.14
C GLY A 150 12.68 -0.49 -13.52
N VAL A 151 13.21 0.74 -13.59
CA VAL A 151 13.49 1.44 -14.86
C VAL A 151 14.48 0.68 -15.72
N VAL A 152 15.61 0.26 -15.15
CA VAL A 152 16.67 -0.44 -15.90
C VAL A 152 16.19 -1.82 -16.35
N VAL A 153 15.42 -2.51 -15.52
CA VAL A 153 14.82 -3.81 -15.85
C VAL A 153 13.79 -3.66 -16.99
N ALA A 154 12.91 -2.66 -16.92
CA ALA A 154 11.90 -2.39 -17.95
C ALA A 154 12.54 -2.01 -19.31
N GLU A 155 13.56 -1.14 -19.30
CA GLU A 155 14.30 -0.79 -20.52
C GLU A 155 15.02 -2.00 -21.14
N ARG A 156 15.63 -2.84 -20.30
CA ARG A 156 16.29 -4.06 -20.77
C ARG A 156 15.29 -5.05 -21.35
N ALA A 157 14.15 -5.26 -20.68
CA ALA A 157 13.06 -6.08 -21.18
C ALA A 157 12.53 -5.56 -22.54
N ALA A 158 12.36 -4.24 -22.68
CA ALA A 158 11.96 -3.62 -23.95
C ALA A 158 12.97 -3.87 -25.08
N LYS A 159 14.28 -3.90 -24.78
CA LYS A 159 15.33 -4.28 -25.76
C LYS A 159 15.23 -5.77 -26.15
N ILE A 160 14.96 -6.66 -25.19
CA ILE A 160 14.75 -8.10 -25.46
C ILE A 160 13.56 -8.30 -26.39
N VAL A 161 12.43 -7.65 -26.12
CA VAL A 161 11.22 -7.73 -26.94
C VAL A 161 11.44 -7.15 -28.35
N ARG A 162 12.13 -6.02 -28.49
CA ARG A 162 12.45 -5.46 -29.81
C ARG A 162 13.33 -6.39 -30.63
N ASN A 163 14.23 -7.13 -30.00
CA ASN A 163 15.12 -8.10 -30.65
C ASN A 163 14.49 -9.51 -30.79
N HIS A 164 13.16 -9.64 -30.72
CA HIS A 164 12.44 -10.93 -30.75
C HIS A 164 12.67 -11.80 -32.00
N GLN A 165 13.11 -11.20 -33.11
CA GLN A 165 13.37 -11.92 -34.37
C GLN A 165 14.67 -12.75 -34.32
N GLY A 166 15.57 -12.48 -33.38
CA GLY A 166 16.81 -13.25 -33.23
C GLY A 166 16.57 -14.68 -32.74
N THR A 167 17.42 -15.62 -33.16
CA THR A 167 17.38 -17.04 -32.74
C THR A 167 18.01 -17.28 -31.36
N GLY A 168 18.63 -16.26 -30.76
CA GLY A 168 19.24 -16.35 -29.43
C GLY A 168 18.23 -16.37 -28.28
N THR A 169 18.75 -16.44 -27.05
CA THR A 169 17.98 -16.53 -25.80
C THR A 169 16.93 -15.42 -25.66
N SER A 170 17.21 -14.21 -26.14
CA SER A 170 16.27 -13.07 -26.12
C SER A 170 15.01 -13.33 -26.94
N GLY A 171 15.14 -13.91 -28.14
CA GLY A 171 14.00 -14.26 -28.98
C GLY A 171 13.17 -15.39 -28.40
N GLN A 172 13.82 -16.38 -27.79
CA GLN A 172 13.14 -17.47 -27.06
C GLN A 172 12.33 -16.93 -25.88
N LYS A 173 12.90 -16.03 -25.07
CA LYS A 173 12.22 -15.38 -23.94
C LYS A 173 10.98 -14.61 -24.39
N ALA A 174 11.06 -13.84 -25.49
CA ALA A 174 9.92 -13.11 -26.04
C ALA A 174 8.83 -14.05 -26.57
N ARG A 175 9.21 -15.10 -27.31
CA ARG A 175 8.26 -16.11 -27.83
C ARG A 175 7.58 -16.91 -26.72
N ALA A 176 8.23 -17.10 -25.56
CA ALA A 176 7.66 -17.78 -24.41
C ALA A 176 6.46 -17.04 -23.77
N LEU A 177 6.23 -15.77 -24.14
CA LEU A 177 5.01 -15.02 -23.77
C LEU A 177 3.77 -15.49 -24.56
N GLY A 178 3.96 -16.13 -25.72
CA GLY A 178 2.90 -16.50 -26.63
C GLY A 178 2.16 -15.28 -27.19
N VAL A 179 0.84 -15.39 -27.36
CA VAL A 179 0.00 -14.27 -27.81
C VAL A 179 -0.20 -13.29 -26.66
N VAL A 180 0.08 -12.02 -26.90
CA VAL A 180 0.00 -10.98 -25.86
C VAL A 180 -1.27 -10.15 -26.04
N ILE A 181 -2.05 -9.98 -24.97
CA ILE A 181 -3.21 -9.09 -24.98
C ILE A 181 -2.97 -7.97 -23.98
N LEU A 182 -2.76 -6.74 -24.47
CA LEU A 182 -2.50 -5.57 -23.65
C LEU A 182 -3.82 -4.90 -23.24
N VAL A 183 -4.14 -4.88 -21.95
CA VAL A 183 -5.30 -4.14 -21.42
C VAL A 183 -4.85 -2.74 -21.02
N LYS A 184 -5.21 -1.75 -21.84
CA LYS A 184 -5.02 -0.34 -21.52
C LYS A 184 -6.29 0.23 -20.87
N ALA A 185 -6.36 0.14 -19.56
CA ALA A 185 -7.46 0.66 -18.73
C ALA A 185 -7.09 1.91 -17.92
N ALA A 186 -5.81 2.29 -17.93
CA ALA A 186 -5.26 3.46 -17.27
C ALA A 186 -4.03 3.95 -18.07
N PRO A 187 -3.56 5.19 -17.85
CA PRO A 187 -2.29 5.65 -18.37
C PRO A 187 -1.16 4.69 -18.00
N VAL A 188 -0.30 4.38 -18.96
CA VAL A 188 0.87 3.53 -18.72
C VAL A 188 1.92 4.37 -17.99
N ALA A 189 2.41 3.88 -16.85
CA ALA A 189 3.47 4.53 -16.09
C ALA A 189 4.68 4.82 -17.01
N PRO A 190 5.28 6.03 -16.96
CA PRO A 190 6.38 6.39 -17.85
C PRO A 190 7.54 5.39 -17.85
N VAL A 191 7.89 4.85 -16.68
CA VAL A 191 8.90 3.79 -16.49
C VAL A 191 8.62 2.54 -17.32
N GLN A 192 7.34 2.16 -17.46
CA GLN A 192 6.92 0.95 -18.14
C GLN A 192 6.61 1.18 -19.63
N ARG A 193 6.57 2.44 -20.07
CA ARG A 193 6.20 2.82 -21.43
C ARG A 193 7.09 2.20 -22.52
N PRO A 194 8.43 2.17 -22.38
CA PRO A 194 9.29 1.50 -23.37
C PRO A 194 8.94 0.02 -23.56
N LEU A 195 8.59 -0.69 -22.48
CA LEU A 195 8.21 -2.11 -22.55
C LEU A 195 6.81 -2.27 -23.15
N PHE A 196 5.86 -1.41 -22.76
CA PHE A 196 4.53 -1.42 -23.34
C PHE A 196 4.58 -1.21 -24.86
N ASP A 197 5.30 -0.19 -25.33
CA ASP A 197 5.44 0.12 -26.76
C ASP A 197 6.14 -1.02 -27.51
N ALA A 198 7.15 -1.64 -26.90
CA ALA A 198 7.83 -2.80 -27.47
C ALA A 198 6.90 -4.02 -27.62
N LEU A 199 6.06 -4.30 -26.62
CA LEU A 199 5.08 -5.39 -26.68
C LEU A 199 3.98 -5.09 -27.70
N ALA A 200 3.49 -3.85 -27.75
CA ALA A 200 2.46 -3.41 -28.69
C ALA A 200 2.91 -3.51 -30.15
N GLY A 201 4.23 -3.40 -30.41
CA GLY A 201 4.82 -3.56 -31.73
C GLY A 201 5.08 -5.02 -32.17
N LEU A 202 4.81 -6.01 -31.31
CA LEU A 202 4.92 -7.42 -31.72
C LEU A 202 3.76 -7.81 -32.66
N PRO A 203 3.99 -8.71 -33.63
CA PRO A 203 2.98 -9.13 -34.60
C PRO A 203 1.78 -9.84 -33.94
N ASP A 204 2.01 -10.51 -32.81
CA ASP A 204 1.03 -11.35 -32.11
C ASP A 204 0.46 -10.66 -30.87
N THR A 205 0.36 -9.33 -30.92
CA THR A 205 -0.17 -8.51 -29.81
C THR A 205 -1.46 -7.81 -30.21
N VAL A 206 -2.46 -7.86 -29.31
CA VAL A 206 -3.70 -7.08 -29.44
C VAL A 206 -3.82 -6.13 -28.26
N THR A 207 -4.02 -4.84 -28.53
CA THR A 207 -4.28 -3.85 -27.48
C THR A 207 -5.78 -3.59 -27.34
N VAL A 208 -6.31 -3.83 -26.14
CA VAL A 208 -7.69 -3.54 -25.75
C VAL A 208 -7.68 -2.29 -24.88
N SER A 209 -8.10 -1.17 -25.47
CA SER A 209 -8.31 0.07 -24.73
C SER A 209 -9.72 0.11 -24.15
N ILE A 210 -9.86 0.47 -22.88
CA ILE A 210 -11.15 0.89 -22.34
C ILE A 210 -11.34 2.36 -22.78
N PRO A 211 -12.40 2.71 -23.51
CA PRO A 211 -12.62 4.09 -23.95
C PRO A 211 -12.64 5.04 -22.75
N ASP A 212 -11.66 5.92 -22.71
CA ASP A 212 -11.56 7.03 -21.76
C ASP A 212 -12.34 8.23 -22.32
N ASP A 213 -13.60 8.02 -22.73
CA ASP A 213 -14.44 9.09 -23.30
C ASP A 213 -14.61 10.29 -22.33
N VAL A 214 -14.24 10.11 -21.05
CA VAL A 214 -14.22 11.14 -20.00
C VAL A 214 -12.81 11.72 -19.75
N PHE A 215 -11.74 10.95 -19.92
CA PHE A 215 -10.37 11.38 -19.58
C PHE A 215 -9.57 11.94 -20.79
N ASP A 216 -9.69 11.36 -21.98
CA ASP A 216 -9.00 11.85 -23.19
C ASP A 216 -9.52 13.23 -23.66
N GLY A 217 -10.75 13.58 -23.25
CA GLY A 217 -11.36 14.88 -23.51
C GLY A 217 -10.83 16.01 -22.62
N MET A 218 -10.30 15.73 -21.42
CA MET A 218 -9.81 16.76 -20.51
C MET A 218 -8.37 17.18 -20.80
N THR A 219 -7.53 16.29 -21.33
CA THR A 219 -6.14 16.61 -21.67
C THR A 219 -5.99 17.24 -23.06
N SER A 220 -6.93 17.03 -23.99
CA SER A 220 -6.85 17.56 -25.36
C SER A 220 -7.68 18.80 -25.66
N LYS A 221 -8.67 19.17 -24.81
CA LYS A 221 -9.58 20.31 -25.09
C LYS A 221 -9.33 21.58 -24.27
N ALA A 222 -8.26 21.65 -23.48
CA ALA A 222 -7.83 22.92 -22.88
C ALA A 222 -7.23 23.91 -23.90
N ALA A 223 -7.11 23.54 -25.19
CA ALA A 223 -6.45 24.36 -26.21
C ALA A 223 -7.34 24.86 -27.36
N THR A 224 -8.60 24.44 -27.51
CA THR A 224 -9.48 24.99 -28.55
C THR A 224 -10.94 25.02 -28.12
N GLY A 225 -11.43 26.23 -27.86
CA GLY A 225 -12.83 26.50 -27.59
C GLY A 225 -13.70 26.20 -28.80
N THR A 226 -14.29 25.00 -28.83
CA THR A 226 -15.56 24.75 -29.52
C THR A 226 -16.32 23.66 -28.75
N GLY A 227 -17.30 24.10 -27.95
CA GLY A 227 -18.20 23.22 -27.20
C GLY A 227 -19.10 22.44 -28.16
N GLN A 228 -18.68 21.22 -28.52
CA GLN A 228 -19.53 20.29 -29.26
C GLN A 228 -20.42 19.49 -28.30
N LYS A 229 -21.72 19.63 -28.54
CA LYS A 229 -22.88 19.11 -27.81
C LYS A 229 -23.02 17.57 -27.90
N THR A 230 -22.08 16.78 -27.37
CA THR A 230 -22.20 15.31 -27.33
C THR A 230 -22.58 14.74 -25.95
N SER A 231 -22.77 15.59 -24.92
CA SER A 231 -22.89 15.14 -23.52
C SER A 231 -24.28 14.69 -23.04
N ARG A 232 -25.28 14.50 -23.93
CA ARG A 232 -26.67 14.26 -23.49
C ARG A 232 -27.06 12.79 -23.24
N GLN A 233 -26.36 11.80 -23.80
CA GLN A 233 -26.82 10.40 -23.72
C GLN A 233 -26.16 9.54 -22.64
N ASN A 234 -25.09 10.02 -21.99
CA ASN A 234 -24.33 9.24 -21.00
C ASN A 234 -24.29 9.89 -19.61
N ARG A 235 -25.32 10.67 -19.25
CA ARG A 235 -25.59 10.97 -17.83
C ARG A 235 -26.02 9.66 -17.17
N GLN A 236 -25.03 8.85 -16.78
CA GLN A 236 -25.22 7.86 -15.75
C GLN A 236 -25.94 8.54 -14.58
N ASN A 237 -26.80 7.82 -13.86
CA ASN A 237 -27.54 8.33 -12.70
C ASN A 237 -26.56 8.78 -11.60
N LEU A 238 -25.99 9.96 -11.76
CA LEU A 238 -25.12 10.63 -10.81
C LEU A 238 -26.02 11.38 -9.85
N ASN A 239 -26.04 10.90 -8.61
CA ASN A 239 -26.81 11.51 -7.54
C ASN A 239 -25.81 12.03 -6.51
N PRO A 240 -25.34 13.27 -6.61
CA PRO A 240 -24.52 13.87 -5.56
C PRO A 240 -25.35 13.98 -4.29
N ILE A 241 -24.73 13.72 -3.15
CA ILE A 241 -25.36 13.77 -1.83
C ILE A 241 -24.49 14.67 -0.95
N GLY A 242 -25.11 15.63 -0.29
CA GLY A 242 -24.47 16.42 0.76
C GLY A 242 -24.72 15.77 2.11
N VAL A 243 -23.65 15.54 2.86
CA VAL A 243 -23.67 14.97 4.21
C VAL A 243 -22.86 15.88 5.14
N PRO A 244 -23.22 15.98 6.43
CA PRO A 244 -22.59 16.92 7.35
C PRO A 244 -21.17 16.53 7.75
N ASP A 245 -20.87 15.24 7.81
CA ASP A 245 -19.58 14.70 8.21
C ASP A 245 -19.32 13.32 7.58
N VAL A 246 -18.09 12.83 7.78
CA VAL A 246 -17.62 11.52 7.29
C VAL A 246 -18.44 10.36 7.87
N ALA A 247 -18.91 10.46 9.12
CA ALA A 247 -19.67 9.37 9.74
C ALA A 247 -21.05 9.22 9.09
N GLU A 248 -21.73 10.34 8.80
CA GLU A 248 -22.98 10.33 8.05
C GLU A 248 -22.78 9.92 6.59
N GLU A 249 -21.65 10.27 5.97
CA GLU A 249 -21.30 9.78 4.64
C GLU A 249 -21.23 8.24 4.60
N VAL A 250 -20.50 7.64 5.54
CA VAL A 250 -20.38 6.18 5.64
C VAL A 250 -21.73 5.53 5.91
N ARG A 251 -22.55 6.10 6.81
CA ARG A 251 -23.91 5.60 7.08
C ARG A 251 -24.82 5.69 5.86
N ASP A 252 -24.71 6.75 5.06
CA ASP A 252 -25.49 6.88 3.83
C ASP A 252 -25.06 5.86 2.77
N VAL A 253 -23.74 5.63 2.61
CA VAL A 253 -23.21 4.57 1.74
C VAL A 253 -23.78 3.20 2.12
N VAL A 254 -23.75 2.85 3.41
CA VAL A 254 -24.33 1.58 3.91
C VAL A 254 -25.83 1.52 3.61
N ARG A 255 -26.60 2.59 3.93
CA ARG A 255 -28.03 2.67 3.63
C ARG A 255 -28.31 2.48 2.13
N LYS A 256 -27.49 3.08 1.26
CA LYS A 256 -27.64 2.97 -0.19
C LYS A 256 -27.37 1.56 -0.69
N ILE A 257 -26.33 0.91 -0.18
CA ILE A 257 -26.01 -0.49 -0.51
C ILE A 257 -27.16 -1.41 -0.12
N VAL A 258 -27.66 -1.27 1.12
CA VAL A 258 -28.81 -2.06 1.61
C VAL A 258 -30.04 -1.78 0.76
N GLY A 259 -30.33 -0.52 0.44
CA GLY A 259 -31.45 -0.13 -0.42
C GLY A 259 -31.38 -0.76 -1.82
N LEU A 260 -30.19 -0.85 -2.41
CA LEU A 260 -29.97 -1.50 -3.70
C LEU A 260 -30.01 -3.04 -3.62
N ALA A 261 -29.63 -3.60 -2.48
CA ALA A 261 -29.62 -5.05 -2.24
C ALA A 261 -31.02 -5.58 -1.87
N ARG A 262 -31.93 -4.73 -1.40
CA ARG A 262 -33.32 -5.10 -1.17
C ARG A 262 -34.06 -5.30 -2.51
N PRO A 263 -34.99 -6.27 -2.59
CA PRO A 263 -35.86 -6.41 -3.76
C PRO A 263 -36.64 -5.11 -3.99
N ASN A 264 -36.59 -4.58 -5.21
CA ASN A 264 -37.46 -3.47 -5.59
C ASN A 264 -38.91 -3.96 -5.81
N ALA A 265 -39.82 -3.04 -6.15
CA ALA A 265 -41.23 -3.39 -6.43
C ALA A 265 -41.42 -4.45 -7.54
N ALA A 266 -40.40 -4.66 -8.39
CA ALA A 266 -40.36 -5.70 -9.41
C ALA A 266 -39.64 -6.99 -8.95
N GLY A 267 -39.39 -7.16 -7.65
CA GLY A 267 -38.72 -8.33 -7.06
C GLY A 267 -37.23 -8.44 -7.39
N LYS A 268 -36.62 -7.43 -8.02
CA LYS A 268 -35.23 -7.47 -8.46
C LYS A 268 -34.32 -6.77 -7.45
N ALA A 269 -33.34 -7.50 -6.94
CA ALA A 269 -32.28 -6.98 -6.08
C ALA A 269 -30.95 -6.86 -6.85
N LYS A 270 -30.14 -5.86 -6.52
CA LYS A 270 -28.77 -5.74 -7.04
C LYS A 270 -27.85 -6.63 -6.19
N LYS A 271 -27.07 -7.50 -6.83
CA LYS A 271 -26.07 -8.33 -6.13
C LYS A 271 -24.92 -7.46 -5.60
N PHE A 272 -24.41 -7.74 -4.40
CA PHE A 272 -23.24 -7.04 -3.83
C PHE A 272 -22.03 -7.02 -4.76
N ALA A 273 -21.76 -8.13 -5.47
CA ALA A 273 -20.69 -8.22 -6.48
C ALA A 273 -20.85 -7.28 -7.71
N ARG A 274 -21.89 -6.44 -7.74
CA ARG A 274 -22.13 -5.40 -8.75
C ARG A 274 -22.10 -3.99 -8.16
N MET A 275 -21.70 -3.85 -6.91
CA MET A 275 -21.52 -2.60 -6.19
C MET A 275 -20.04 -2.44 -5.88
N ALA A 276 -19.57 -1.20 -5.86
CA ALA A 276 -18.22 -0.85 -5.44
C ALA A 276 -18.30 0.44 -4.65
N VAL A 277 -17.53 0.53 -3.57
CA VAL A 277 -17.30 1.76 -2.81
C VAL A 277 -15.85 2.15 -3.08
N VAL A 278 -15.63 3.40 -3.47
CA VAL A 278 -14.31 3.96 -3.75
C VAL A 278 -14.21 5.25 -2.97
N PHE A 279 -13.07 5.46 -2.32
CA PHE A 279 -12.77 6.61 -1.47
C PHE A 279 -11.33 7.08 -1.74
N GLU A 280 -11.03 8.32 -1.37
CA GLU A 280 -9.80 9.02 -1.77
C GLU A 280 -8.56 8.52 -1.03
N ASP A 281 -8.65 8.40 0.30
CA ASP A 281 -7.53 8.03 1.16
C ASP A 281 -7.88 6.92 2.17
N ASP A 282 -6.86 6.38 2.81
CA ASP A 282 -7.01 5.23 3.71
C ASP A 282 -7.67 5.59 5.05
N THR A 283 -7.89 6.88 5.36
CA THR A 283 -8.60 7.29 6.59
C THR A 283 -10.06 6.83 6.59
N TYR A 284 -10.63 6.59 5.40
CA TYR A 284 -11.98 6.03 5.24
C TYR A 284 -12.02 4.50 5.39
N ALA A 285 -10.89 3.80 5.20
CA ALA A 285 -10.88 2.35 5.02
C ALA A 285 -11.44 1.61 6.24
N THR A 286 -10.91 1.89 7.43
CA THR A 286 -11.34 1.24 8.68
C THR A 286 -12.81 1.53 8.99
N ARG A 287 -13.23 2.81 8.89
CA ARG A 287 -14.61 3.22 9.20
C ARG A 287 -15.63 2.59 8.26
N ILE A 288 -15.34 2.54 6.96
CA ILE A 288 -16.21 1.89 5.97
C ILE A 288 -16.23 0.37 6.21
N GLY A 289 -15.07 -0.23 6.49
CA GLY A 289 -14.94 -1.66 6.79
C GLY A 289 -15.82 -2.08 7.96
N GLU A 290 -15.65 -1.44 9.12
CA GLU A 290 -16.42 -1.70 10.33
C GLU A 290 -17.93 -1.47 10.12
N ALA A 291 -18.32 -0.39 9.44
CA ALA A 291 -19.73 -0.10 9.19
C ALA A 291 -20.39 -1.13 8.27
N LEU A 292 -19.68 -1.63 7.26
CA LEU A 292 -20.16 -2.69 6.37
C LEU A 292 -20.22 -4.04 7.10
N GLU A 293 -19.23 -4.36 7.92
CA GLU A 293 -19.19 -5.56 8.75
C GLU A 293 -20.35 -5.59 9.76
N LEU A 294 -20.57 -4.49 10.48
CA LEU A 294 -21.68 -4.34 11.42
C LEU A 294 -23.05 -4.50 10.73
N ALA A 295 -23.15 -4.09 9.46
CA ALA A 295 -24.35 -4.26 8.63
C ALA A 295 -24.47 -5.66 7.99
N GLY A 296 -23.51 -6.57 8.22
CA GLY A 296 -23.47 -7.90 7.63
C GLY A 296 -23.26 -7.90 6.11
N ILE A 297 -22.68 -6.84 5.55
CA ILE A 297 -22.43 -6.70 4.12
C ILE A 297 -21.09 -7.35 3.77
N PRO A 298 -21.05 -8.34 2.86
CA PRO A 298 -19.79 -8.97 2.47
C PRO A 298 -18.93 -8.01 1.63
N VAL A 299 -17.71 -7.78 2.10
CA VAL A 299 -16.71 -6.93 1.43
C VAL A 299 -15.67 -7.79 0.72
N SER A 300 -15.20 -7.33 -0.44
CA SER A 300 -14.10 -7.94 -1.19
C SER A 300 -13.25 -6.82 -1.77
N GLY A 301 -12.04 -6.66 -1.27
CA GLY A 301 -11.14 -5.59 -1.65
C GLY A 301 -9.76 -5.77 -1.03
N PRO A 302 -8.78 -4.95 -1.41
CA PRO A 302 -7.54 -4.86 -0.65
C PRO A 302 -7.90 -4.48 0.79
N ASP A 303 -7.41 -5.26 1.75
CA ASP A 303 -7.38 -4.79 3.13
C ASP A 303 -6.40 -3.61 3.17
N ARG A 304 -6.90 -2.46 3.61
CA ARG A 304 -6.14 -1.22 3.71
C ARG A 304 -5.93 -0.80 5.16
N THR A 305 -6.28 -1.66 6.12
CA THR A 305 -5.86 -1.44 7.50
C THR A 305 -4.34 -1.34 7.52
N ALA A 306 -3.83 -0.19 7.93
CA ALA A 306 -2.40 0.02 8.02
C ALA A 306 -1.82 -1.00 9.02
N LEU A 307 -0.61 -1.50 8.77
CA LEU A 307 0.05 -2.39 9.73
C LEU A 307 0.14 -1.73 11.11
N SER A 308 0.33 -0.41 11.17
CA SER A 308 0.31 0.40 12.40
C SER A 308 -1.01 0.37 13.16
N ASP A 309 -2.13 0.08 12.48
CA ASP A 309 -3.44 -0.08 13.10
C ASP A 309 -3.72 -1.52 13.56
N ALA A 310 -2.95 -2.49 13.06
CA ALA A 310 -3.02 -3.87 13.51
C ALA A 310 -2.41 -4.02 14.93
N PRO A 311 -2.84 -5.02 15.73
CA PRO A 311 -2.31 -5.23 17.08
C PRO A 311 -0.78 -5.34 17.14
N GLU A 312 -0.17 -5.99 16.14
CA GLU A 312 1.28 -6.16 16.04
C GLU A 312 2.00 -4.84 15.74
N GLY A 313 1.43 -3.98 14.89
CA GLY A 313 2.01 -2.67 14.62
C GLY A 313 1.87 -1.73 15.81
N ARG A 314 0.71 -1.70 16.46
CA ARG A 314 0.49 -0.92 17.69
C ARG A 314 1.43 -1.36 18.81
N PHE A 315 1.72 -2.66 18.92
CA PHE A 315 2.70 -3.18 19.85
C PHE A 315 4.09 -2.60 19.58
N VAL A 316 4.58 -2.66 18.33
CA VAL A 316 5.93 -2.19 17.99
C VAL A 316 6.04 -0.67 18.12
N THR A 317 5.08 0.09 17.57
CA THR A 317 5.09 1.55 17.65
C THR A 317 4.99 2.04 19.09
N GLY A 318 4.05 1.50 19.88
CA GLY A 318 3.92 1.90 21.28
C GLY A 318 5.13 1.51 22.14
N LEU A 319 5.87 0.47 21.77
CA LEU A 319 7.14 0.14 22.43
C LEU A 319 8.23 1.18 22.10
N LEU A 320 8.32 1.64 20.86
CA LEU A 320 9.26 2.68 20.46
C LEU A 320 8.93 4.02 21.15
N ASP A 321 7.64 4.39 21.19
CA ASP A 321 7.17 5.59 21.88
C ASP A 321 7.51 5.55 23.38
N LEU A 322 7.45 4.35 23.99
CA LEU A 322 7.81 4.15 25.39
C LEU A 322 9.30 4.44 25.65
N PHE A 323 10.19 4.04 24.73
CA PHE A 323 11.61 4.37 24.82
C PHE A 323 11.86 5.86 24.63
N GLU A 324 11.16 6.50 23.70
CA GLU A 324 11.29 7.94 23.44
C GLU A 324 10.82 8.79 24.62
N ASN A 325 9.76 8.37 25.30
CA ASN A 325 9.16 9.08 26.43
C ASN A 325 9.71 8.65 27.80
N ASP A 326 10.85 7.96 27.84
CA ASP A 326 11.49 7.51 29.09
C ASP A 326 10.51 6.74 30.00
N PHE A 327 9.77 5.80 29.44
CA PHE A 327 8.89 4.88 30.17
C PHE A 327 7.88 5.59 31.09
N THR A 328 7.11 6.58 30.62
CA THR A 328 6.06 7.15 31.47
C THR A 328 5.02 6.09 31.88
N ARG A 329 4.43 6.25 33.08
CA ARG A 329 3.37 5.35 33.57
C ARG A 329 2.19 5.26 32.61
N LEU A 330 1.81 6.39 32.02
CA LEU A 330 0.67 6.48 31.11
C LEU A 330 0.96 5.74 29.80
N ASP A 331 2.17 5.90 29.26
CA ASP A 331 2.55 5.25 28.00
C ASP A 331 2.66 3.74 28.16
N LEU A 332 3.27 3.25 29.26
CA LEU A 332 3.33 1.80 29.52
C LEU A 332 1.92 1.20 29.65
N THR A 333 1.04 1.88 30.38
CA THR A 333 -0.35 1.42 30.56
C THR A 333 -1.11 1.40 29.24
N ALA A 334 -0.97 2.45 28.43
CA ALA A 334 -1.57 2.54 27.12
C ALA A 334 -1.06 1.40 26.22
N TRP A 335 0.25 1.17 26.20
CA TRP A 335 0.88 0.09 25.43
C TRP A 335 0.40 -1.30 25.83
N LEU A 336 0.34 -1.60 27.14
CA LEU A 336 -0.19 -2.87 27.66
C LEU A 336 -1.67 -3.07 27.31
N SER A 337 -2.42 -1.99 27.07
CA SER A 337 -3.85 -2.04 26.75
C SER A 337 -4.14 -2.16 25.25
N THR A 338 -3.22 -1.71 24.39
CA THR A 338 -3.42 -1.66 22.93
C THR A 338 -2.93 -2.90 22.20
N ALA A 339 -2.10 -3.73 22.84
CA ALA A 339 -1.53 -4.93 22.24
C ALA A 339 -1.56 -6.14 23.20
N PRO A 340 -1.64 -7.38 22.67
CA PRO A 340 -1.66 -8.59 23.49
C PRO A 340 -0.27 -8.89 24.07
N VAL A 341 0.10 -8.21 25.16
CA VAL A 341 1.34 -8.48 25.89
C VAL A 341 1.12 -9.68 26.81
N LYS A 342 1.98 -10.68 26.68
CA LYS A 342 1.98 -11.87 27.55
C LYS A 342 3.24 -11.91 28.38
N ASP A 343 3.09 -12.33 29.62
CA ASP A 343 4.21 -12.64 30.51
C ASP A 343 4.98 -13.83 29.93
N SER A 344 6.31 -13.71 29.80
CA SER A 344 7.15 -14.75 29.19
C SER A 344 7.28 -16.01 30.04
N ASN A 345 7.10 -15.91 31.36
CA ASN A 345 7.22 -17.01 32.30
C ASN A 345 5.90 -17.77 32.45
N THR A 346 4.77 -17.06 32.50
CA THR A 346 3.44 -17.67 32.73
C THR A 346 2.63 -17.86 31.44
N GLY A 347 2.97 -17.16 30.36
CA GLY A 347 2.21 -17.14 29.11
C GLY A 347 0.84 -16.44 29.21
N LEU A 348 0.51 -15.89 30.37
CA LEU A 348 -0.76 -15.22 30.63
C LEU A 348 -0.72 -13.76 30.14
N PRO A 349 -1.87 -13.19 29.72
CA PRO A 349 -1.96 -11.78 29.39
C PRO A 349 -1.57 -10.90 30.57
N VAL A 350 -0.77 -9.87 30.31
CA VAL A 350 -0.39 -8.88 31.32
C VAL A 350 -1.61 -7.99 31.61
N PRO A 351 -2.13 -7.94 32.86
CA PRO A 351 -3.33 -7.18 33.17
C PRO A 351 -3.03 -5.68 33.27
N ALA A 352 -3.22 -4.94 32.17
CA ALA A 352 -2.93 -3.51 32.08
C ALA A 352 -3.57 -2.68 33.21
N ALA A 353 -4.85 -2.90 33.50
CA ALA A 353 -5.56 -2.19 34.57
C ALA A 353 -4.97 -2.42 35.97
N ARG A 354 -4.46 -3.63 36.23
CA ARG A 354 -3.82 -3.96 37.52
C ARG A 354 -2.45 -3.29 37.62
N TRP A 355 -1.69 -3.28 36.53
CA TRP A 355 -0.41 -2.57 36.44
C TRP A 355 -0.57 -1.07 36.64
N ASP A 356 -1.58 -0.44 36.03
CA ASP A 356 -1.89 0.97 36.23
C ASP A 356 -2.26 1.29 37.69
N ALA A 357 -3.10 0.45 38.32
CA ALA A 357 -3.48 0.62 39.72
C ALA A 357 -2.29 0.49 40.68
N LEU A 358 -1.44 -0.52 40.48
CA LEU A 358 -0.26 -0.78 41.31
C LEU A 358 0.78 0.33 41.15
N SER A 359 1.15 0.66 39.91
CA SER A 359 2.13 1.70 39.61
C SER A 359 1.68 3.07 40.11
N ARG A 360 0.39 3.41 40.00
CA ARG A 360 -0.19 4.63 40.59
C ARG A 360 -0.06 4.64 42.11
N THR A 361 -0.35 3.53 42.77
CA THR A 361 -0.28 3.45 44.24
C THR A 361 1.16 3.51 44.74
N ALA A 362 2.10 2.93 43.98
CA ALA A 362 3.54 3.02 44.25
C ALA A 362 4.12 4.42 43.94
N GLY A 363 3.36 5.31 43.31
CA GLY A 363 3.79 6.66 42.95
C GLY A 363 4.76 6.71 41.76
N VAL A 364 4.71 5.71 40.87
CA VAL A 364 5.51 5.65 39.64
C VAL A 364 5.11 6.77 38.68
N THR A 365 6.12 7.38 38.05
CA THR A 365 5.98 8.52 37.15
C THR A 365 6.55 8.23 35.75
N SER A 366 7.87 8.19 35.62
CA SER A 366 8.67 7.98 34.40
C SER A 366 10.09 7.54 34.82
N SER A 367 10.89 7.05 33.88
CA SER A 367 12.19 6.39 34.07
C SER A 367 12.11 5.01 34.70
N VAL A 368 12.74 4.05 34.04
CA VAL A 368 12.86 2.67 34.55
C VAL A 368 13.70 2.63 35.80
N GLU A 369 14.86 3.29 35.76
CA GLU A 369 15.88 3.25 36.80
C GLU A 369 15.51 4.12 38.00
N ASP A 370 14.94 5.30 37.77
CA ASP A 370 14.69 6.28 38.84
C ASP A 370 13.31 6.13 39.51
N SER A 371 12.35 5.50 38.83
CA SER A 371 10.97 5.45 39.31
C SER A 371 10.39 4.04 39.29
N TRP A 372 10.34 3.35 38.15
CA TRP A 372 9.67 2.05 38.08
C TRP A 372 10.24 1.01 39.04
N ILE A 373 11.54 0.72 38.92
CA ILE A 373 12.20 -0.27 39.77
C ILE A 373 12.16 0.15 41.25
N PRO A 374 12.71 1.31 41.66
CA PRO A 374 12.84 1.62 43.08
C PRO A 374 11.49 1.79 43.78
N ARG A 375 10.48 2.36 43.11
CA ARG A 375 9.16 2.56 43.74
C ARG A 375 8.34 1.30 43.84
N LEU A 376 8.40 0.41 42.84
CA LEU A 376 7.74 -0.89 42.92
C LEU A 376 8.40 -1.77 43.98
N ASP A 377 9.72 -1.76 44.08
CA ASP A 377 10.45 -2.49 45.13
C ASP A 377 10.09 -1.97 46.52
N GLN A 378 10.08 -0.65 46.71
CA GLN A 378 9.66 -0.03 47.97
C GLN A 378 8.21 -0.40 48.30
N PHE A 379 7.32 -0.35 47.32
CA PHE A 379 5.91 -0.70 47.49
C PHE A 379 5.72 -2.18 47.85
N ALA A 380 6.42 -3.10 47.18
CA ALA A 380 6.41 -4.53 47.48
C ALA A 380 6.93 -4.80 48.90
N ASN A 381 8.05 -4.18 49.28
CA ASN A 381 8.61 -4.29 50.62
C ASN A 381 7.63 -3.78 51.69
N HIS A 382 7.00 -2.63 51.48
CA HIS A 382 5.97 -2.11 52.38
C HIS A 382 4.75 -3.03 52.49
N ARG A 383 4.34 -3.68 51.39
CA ARG A 383 3.24 -4.66 51.39
C ARG A 383 3.59 -5.90 52.20
N VAL A 384 4.78 -6.46 52.01
CA VAL A 384 5.27 -7.62 52.78
C VAL A 384 5.34 -7.29 54.27
N VAL A 385 5.93 -6.15 54.64
CA VAL A 385 6.04 -5.72 56.05
C VAL A 385 4.66 -5.53 56.68
N ARG A 386 3.72 -4.92 55.95
CA ARG A 386 2.34 -4.73 56.43
C ARG A 386 1.60 -6.06 56.61
N ALA A 387 1.75 -6.99 55.67
CA ALA A 387 1.12 -8.30 55.74
C ALA A 387 1.64 -9.09 56.95
N GLN A 388 2.97 -9.13 57.15
CA GLN A 388 3.59 -9.76 58.33
C GLN A 388 3.15 -9.12 59.65
N ARG A 389 2.94 -7.80 59.69
CA ARG A 389 2.45 -7.12 60.89
C ARG A 389 0.99 -7.48 61.20
N SER A 390 0.13 -7.59 60.18
CA SER A 390 -1.28 -7.97 60.35
C SER A 390 -1.41 -9.43 60.82
N GLU A 391 -0.55 -10.32 60.30
CA GLU A 391 -0.46 -11.72 60.76
C GLU A 391 -0.04 -11.83 62.24
N ARG A 392 0.93 -11.02 62.69
CA ARG A 392 1.33 -10.96 64.12
C ARG A 392 0.26 -10.39 65.05
N LEU A 393 -0.69 -9.64 64.52
CA LEU A 393 -1.80 -9.03 65.27
C LEU A 393 -3.08 -9.89 65.26
N ASP A 394 -3.01 -11.10 64.67
CA ASP A 394 -4.10 -12.08 64.56
C ASP A 394 -5.36 -11.53 63.87
N GLU A 395 -5.18 -10.58 62.95
CA GLU A 395 -6.27 -9.95 62.16
C GLU A 395 -6.71 -10.80 60.94
N GLY A 396 -6.27 -12.07 60.84
CA GLY A 396 -6.83 -13.07 59.93
C GLY A 396 -6.66 -12.79 58.42
N ARG A 397 -5.41 -12.68 57.92
CA ARG A 397 -5.11 -12.53 56.48
C ARG A 397 -3.88 -13.33 55.99
N ALA A 398 -3.71 -14.58 56.42
CA ALA A 398 -2.58 -15.42 56.00
C ALA A 398 -2.42 -15.52 54.46
N ASN A 399 -3.52 -15.55 53.71
CA ASN A 399 -3.51 -15.59 52.24
C ASN A 399 -2.94 -14.32 51.56
N GLU A 400 -2.95 -13.16 52.25
CA GLU A 400 -2.36 -11.93 51.70
C GLU A 400 -0.83 -11.89 51.86
N VAL A 401 -0.26 -12.67 52.78
CA VAL A 401 1.20 -12.72 53.05
C VAL A 401 1.92 -13.51 51.96
N ASP A 402 1.40 -14.66 51.57
CA ASP A 402 1.98 -15.48 50.50
C ASP A 402 1.78 -14.84 49.13
N ALA A 403 0.63 -14.18 48.91
CA ALA A 403 0.36 -13.40 47.70
C ALA A 403 1.14 -12.07 47.61
N ALA A 404 1.74 -11.59 48.71
CA ALA A 404 2.63 -10.42 48.71
C ALA A 404 4.11 -10.79 48.54
N LYS A 405 4.47 -12.07 48.75
CA LYS A 405 5.83 -12.61 48.54
C LYS A 405 6.02 -13.19 47.14
N SER A 406 4.94 -13.69 46.54
CA SER A 406 4.81 -14.04 45.12
C SER A 406 4.60 -12.80 44.27
#